data_AF-A0A2R6AGF6-F1
#
_entry.id   AF-A0A2R6AGF6-F1
#
_cell.length_a   1.000
_cell.length_b   1.000
_cell.length_c   1.000
_cell.angle_alpha   90.00
_cell.angle_beta   90.00
_cell.angle_gamma   90.00
#
_symmetry.space_group_name_H-M   'P 1'
#
loop_
_entity.id
_entity.type
_entity.pdbx_description
1 polymer ?
#
loop_
_entity_poly.entity_id
_entity_poly.type
_entity_poly.pdbx_seq_one_letter_code
_entity_poly.pdbx_strand_id
1 'polypeptide(L)'
;MHGGANENAMKMLLEVGDPAKAKAFIDSMLAKGEKVPGFGHRVYKRVDPRAQLAKGLLKRLIEEVRADTSLYELCDAIEKYMWEKKKLPANVDFYAAPIFYLLGIPIPLYTPIFAASRVFGWIAHYNEQLKDNKIIRPDVEYVGPRGLKYVPIEQR
;
A
#
# COMPACT_ATOMS: atom_id res chain seq x y z
N MET A 1 -5.25 7.65 -0.79
CA MET A 1 -5.25 6.53 0.18
C MET A 1 -3.82 6.39 0.70
N HIS A 2 -3.62 6.31 2.03
CA HIS A 2 -2.29 6.37 2.67
C HIS A 2 -1.98 5.15 3.57
N GLY A 3 -2.94 4.68 4.37
CA GLY A 3 -2.84 3.43 5.15
C GLY A 3 -3.67 2.29 4.55
N GLY A 4 -3.43 1.05 5.02
CA GLY A 4 -4.21 -0.15 4.67
C GLY A 4 -3.83 -0.86 3.37
N ALA A 5 -2.74 -0.46 2.71
CA ALA A 5 -2.28 -1.14 1.49
C ALA A 5 -1.88 -2.60 1.73
N ASN A 6 -1.23 -2.89 2.87
CA ASN A 6 -0.86 -4.24 3.28
C ASN A 6 -2.08 -5.09 3.67
N GLU A 7 -3.11 -4.49 4.29
CA GLU A 7 -4.38 -5.18 4.57
C GLU A 7 -5.08 -5.62 3.29
N ASN A 8 -5.16 -4.72 2.31
CA ASN A 8 -5.76 -5.02 1.01
C ASN A 8 -4.91 -6.02 0.21
N ALA A 9 -3.57 -5.93 0.31
CA ALA A 9 -2.68 -6.93 -0.28
C ALA A 9 -2.93 -8.32 0.32
N MET A 10 -3.08 -8.43 1.65
CA MET A 10 -3.34 -9.72 2.28
C MET A 10 -4.71 -10.28 1.89
N LYS A 11 -5.75 -9.45 1.87
CA LYS A 11 -7.09 -9.87 1.40
C LYS A 11 -7.04 -10.40 -0.03
N MET A 12 -6.33 -9.71 -0.92
CA MET A 12 -6.11 -10.16 -2.30
C MET A 12 -5.36 -11.50 -2.34
N LEU A 13 -4.27 -11.65 -1.56
CA LEU A 13 -3.50 -12.91 -1.53
C LEU A 13 -4.36 -14.09 -1.07
N LEU A 14 -5.20 -13.89 -0.05
CA LEU A 14 -6.14 -14.92 0.42
C LEU A 14 -7.22 -15.25 -0.61
N GLU A 15 -7.72 -14.25 -1.35
CA GLU A 15 -8.72 -14.44 -2.40
C GLU A 15 -8.15 -15.22 -3.60
N VAL A 16 -6.90 -14.94 -3.99
CA VAL A 16 -6.22 -15.69 -5.04
C VAL A 16 -5.97 -17.14 -4.59
N GLY A 17 -5.40 -17.31 -3.39
CA GLY A 17 -5.17 -18.59 -2.70
C GLY A 17 -4.17 -19.56 -3.34
N ASP A 18 -3.95 -19.47 -4.65
CA ASP A 18 -3.18 -20.43 -5.44
C ASP A 18 -2.25 -19.68 -6.44
N PRO A 19 -0.93 -19.92 -6.41
CA PRO A 19 0.02 -19.35 -7.36
C PRO A 19 -0.36 -19.54 -8.84
N ALA A 20 -1.00 -20.67 -9.19
CA ALA A 20 -1.42 -20.95 -10.56
C ALA A 20 -2.53 -20.00 -11.05
N LYS A 21 -3.35 -19.46 -10.13
CA LYS A 21 -4.45 -18.54 -10.43
C LYS A 21 -4.02 -17.07 -10.48
N ALA A 22 -2.81 -16.76 -9.99
CA ALA A 22 -2.30 -15.40 -9.85
C ALA A 22 -2.43 -14.57 -11.13
N LYS A 23 -1.96 -15.10 -12.28
CA LYS A 23 -1.96 -14.35 -13.55
C LYS A 23 -3.37 -13.97 -14.00
N ALA A 24 -4.28 -14.95 -14.02
CA ALA A 24 -5.67 -14.75 -14.44
C ALA A 24 -6.41 -13.78 -13.51
N PHE A 25 -6.16 -13.86 -12.20
CA PHE A 25 -6.75 -12.95 -11.22
C PHE A 25 -6.29 -11.51 -11.45
N ILE A 26 -4.97 -11.30 -11.58
CA ILE A 26 -4.40 -9.97 -11.85
C ILE A 26 -4.91 -9.41 -13.18
N ASP A 27 -5.00 -10.21 -14.23
CA ASP A 27 -5.58 -9.77 -15.51
C ASP A 27 -7.04 -9.30 -15.35
N SER A 28 -7.84 -10.01 -14.56
CA SER A 28 -9.24 -9.64 -14.28
C SER A 28 -9.32 -8.27 -13.59
N MET A 29 -8.50 -8.03 -12.56
CA MET A 29 -8.43 -6.73 -11.88
C MET A 29 -8.03 -5.61 -12.85
N LEU A 30 -6.98 -5.85 -13.64
CA LEU A 30 -6.47 -4.85 -14.58
C LEU A 30 -7.47 -4.54 -15.70
N ALA A 31 -8.22 -5.53 -16.18
CA ALA A 31 -9.27 -5.34 -17.18
C ALA A 31 -10.43 -4.47 -16.66
N LYS A 32 -10.70 -4.51 -15.35
CA LYS A 32 -11.69 -3.66 -14.67
C LYS A 32 -11.16 -2.25 -14.33
N GLY A 33 -9.89 -1.97 -14.61
CA GLY A 33 -9.24 -0.72 -14.23
C GLY A 33 -8.92 -0.63 -12.73
N GLU A 34 -8.97 -1.75 -12.00
CA GLU A 34 -8.63 -1.80 -10.58
C GLU A 34 -7.13 -1.68 -10.36
N LYS A 35 -6.75 -1.19 -9.18
CA LYS A 35 -5.34 -1.12 -8.75
C LYS A 35 -5.00 -2.36 -7.94
N VAL A 36 -3.90 -3.00 -8.29
CA VAL A 36 -3.34 -4.12 -7.52
C VAL A 36 -2.67 -3.57 -6.25
N PRO A 37 -3.17 -3.91 -5.05
CA PRO A 37 -2.59 -3.43 -3.79
C PRO A 37 -1.13 -3.86 -3.62
N GLY A 38 -0.30 -2.98 -3.05
CA GLY A 38 1.12 -3.27 -2.83
C GLY A 38 2.03 -3.09 -4.06
N PHE A 39 1.51 -2.58 -5.19
CA PHE A 39 2.30 -2.32 -6.38
C PHE A 39 2.40 -0.84 -6.75
N GLY A 40 3.58 -0.46 -7.23
CA GLY A 40 3.95 0.90 -7.58
C GLY A 40 4.37 1.72 -6.38
N HIS A 41 5.09 2.80 -6.66
CA HIS A 41 5.54 3.75 -5.66
C HIS A 41 5.66 5.15 -6.27
N ARG A 42 5.35 6.20 -5.50
CA ARG A 42 5.37 7.59 -6.00
C ARG A 42 6.80 8.08 -6.30
N VAL A 43 7.77 7.58 -5.53
CA VAL A 43 9.20 7.92 -5.63
C VAL A 43 10.01 6.82 -6.36
N TYR A 44 10.04 5.59 -5.85
CA TYR A 44 10.78 4.49 -6.48
C TYR A 44 10.16 4.00 -7.79
N LYS A 45 10.93 4.07 -8.88
CA LYS A 45 10.47 3.66 -10.23
C LYS A 45 10.79 2.21 -10.59
N ARG A 46 11.83 1.64 -9.99
CA ARG A 46 12.35 0.30 -10.36
C ARG A 46 12.25 -0.73 -9.24
N VAL A 47 12.61 -0.34 -8.02
CA VAL A 47 12.66 -1.23 -6.86
C VAL A 47 12.39 -0.40 -5.60
N ASP A 48 11.50 -0.88 -4.74
CA ASP A 48 11.44 -0.43 -3.35
C ASP A 48 12.43 -1.28 -2.52
N PRO A 49 13.52 -0.69 -1.98
CA PRO A 49 14.53 -1.46 -1.25
C PRO A 49 13.96 -2.16 0.00
N ARG A 50 12.89 -1.62 0.58
CA ARG A 50 12.22 -2.21 1.74
C ARG A 50 11.42 -3.46 1.35
N ALA A 51 10.89 -3.49 0.14
CA ALA A 51 10.19 -4.66 -0.40
C ALA A 51 11.17 -5.83 -0.60
N GLN A 52 12.39 -5.55 -1.08
CA GLN A 52 13.44 -6.57 -1.20
C GLN A 52 13.84 -7.15 0.15
N LEU A 53 14.03 -6.29 1.16
CA LEU A 53 14.30 -6.74 2.52
C LEU A 53 13.14 -7.60 3.07
N ALA A 54 11.90 -7.12 2.92
CA ALA A 54 10.71 -7.84 3.37
C ALA A 54 10.54 -9.18 2.65
N LYS A 55 10.84 -9.28 1.36
CA LYS A 55 10.84 -10.54 0.62
C LYS A 55 11.83 -11.55 1.20
N GLY A 56 13.03 -11.09 1.56
CA GLY A 56 14.03 -11.92 2.24
C GLY A 56 13.57 -12.38 3.62
N LEU A 57 12.94 -11.49 4.40
CA LEU A 57 12.37 -11.80 5.71
C LEU A 57 11.23 -12.82 5.61
N LEU A 58 10.36 -12.70 4.61
CA LEU A 58 9.28 -13.66 4.37
C LEU A 58 9.84 -15.06 4.13
N LYS A 59 10.84 -15.18 3.25
CA LYS A 59 11.49 -16.46 2.96
C LYS A 59 12.08 -17.09 4.22
N ARG A 60 12.81 -16.29 5.00
CA ARG A 60 13.40 -16.74 6.27
C ARG A 60 12.33 -17.16 7.29
N LEU A 61 11.25 -16.39 7.42
CA LEU A 61 10.16 -16.69 8.36
C LEU A 61 9.50 -18.02 8.01
N ILE A 62 9.23 -18.29 6.72
CA ILE A 62 8.66 -19.56 6.25
C ILE A 62 9.53 -20.74 6.70
N GLU A 63 10.84 -20.64 6.55
CA GLU A 63 11.80 -21.66 7.00
C GLU A 63 11.76 -21.84 8.54
N GLU A 64 11.74 -20.74 9.29
CA GLU A 64 11.73 -20.76 10.76
C GLU A 64 10.43 -21.36 11.34
N VAL A 65 9.27 -21.04 10.77
CA VAL A 65 7.97 -21.56 11.24
C VAL A 65 7.54 -22.85 10.56
N ARG A 66 8.36 -23.39 9.63
CA ARG A 66 8.04 -24.57 8.80
C ARG A 66 6.70 -24.44 8.08
N ALA A 67 6.39 -23.26 7.58
CA ALA A 67 5.20 -23.02 6.78
C ALA A 67 5.38 -23.57 5.35
N ASP A 68 4.27 -23.81 4.68
CA ASP A 68 4.28 -24.15 3.26
C ASP A 68 4.73 -22.96 2.39
N THR A 69 5.38 -23.24 1.25
CA THR A 69 5.97 -22.21 0.38
C THR A 69 4.96 -21.54 -0.56
N SER A 70 3.73 -22.03 -0.66
CA SER A 70 2.71 -21.52 -1.58
C SER A 70 2.46 -20.02 -1.45
N LEU A 71 2.47 -19.47 -0.23
CA LEU A 71 2.26 -18.04 -0.01
C LEU A 71 3.41 -17.20 -0.59
N TYR A 72 4.65 -17.67 -0.47
CA TYR A 72 5.81 -17.02 -1.09
C TYR A 72 5.76 -17.16 -2.61
N GLU A 73 5.45 -18.35 -3.12
CA GLU A 73 5.33 -18.61 -4.56
C GLU A 73 4.24 -17.76 -5.20
N LEU A 74 3.11 -17.57 -4.51
CA LEU A 74 2.03 -16.68 -4.92
C LEU A 74 2.52 -15.23 -5.00
N CYS A 75 3.20 -14.74 -3.96
CA CYS A 75 3.76 -13.39 -3.96
C CYS A 75 4.76 -13.20 -5.11
N ASP A 76 5.66 -14.15 -5.33
CA ASP A 76 6.66 -14.10 -6.40
C ASP A 76 6.03 -14.16 -7.80
N ALA A 77 5.00 -14.98 -7.99
CA ALA A 77 4.25 -15.06 -9.24
C ALA A 77 3.54 -13.73 -9.57
N ILE A 78 2.87 -13.12 -8.59
CA ILE A 78 2.21 -11.82 -8.76
C ILE A 78 3.26 -10.73 -9.04
N GLU A 79 4.36 -10.68 -8.29
CA GLU A 79 5.41 -9.68 -8.48
C GLU A 79 6.01 -9.73 -9.89
N LYS A 80 6.42 -10.92 -10.35
CA LYS A 80 6.95 -11.14 -11.69
C LYS A 80 5.95 -10.71 -12.76
N TYR A 81 4.69 -11.08 -12.58
CA TYR A 81 3.64 -10.78 -13.56
C TYR A 81 3.33 -9.28 -13.65
N MET A 82 3.24 -8.59 -12.51
CA MET A 82 3.05 -7.14 -12.47
C MET A 82 4.21 -6.37 -13.09
N TRP A 83 5.44 -6.85 -12.89
CA TRP A 83 6.60 -6.29 -13.57
C TRP A 83 6.56 -6.51 -15.09
N GLU A 84 6.18 -7.70 -15.54
CA GLU A 84 6.03 -8.02 -16.96
C GLU A 84 5.01 -7.08 -17.63
N LYS A 85 3.79 -7.00 -17.06
CA LYS A 85 2.63 -6.31 -17.64
C LYS A 85 2.64 -4.79 -17.49
N LYS A 86 3.07 -4.27 -16.34
CA LYS A 86 2.92 -2.84 -15.99
C LYS A 86 4.23 -2.16 -15.63
N LYS A 87 5.34 -2.90 -15.50
CA LYS A 87 6.64 -2.37 -15.02
C LYS A 87 6.51 -1.68 -13.66
N LEU A 88 5.61 -2.18 -12.82
CA LEU A 88 5.39 -1.67 -11.47
C LEU A 88 6.11 -2.58 -10.46
N PRO A 89 7.01 -2.02 -9.62
CA PRO A 89 7.63 -2.81 -8.56
C PRO A 89 6.64 -3.09 -7.43
N ALA A 90 6.83 -4.22 -6.74
CA ALA A 90 6.23 -4.39 -5.42
C ALA A 90 6.81 -3.35 -4.46
N ASN A 91 5.97 -2.82 -3.57
CA ASN A 91 6.37 -1.97 -2.46
C ASN A 91 6.39 -2.77 -1.15
N VAL A 92 6.87 -2.14 -0.07
CA VAL A 92 6.99 -2.80 1.24
C VAL A 92 5.69 -3.44 1.74
N ASP A 93 4.53 -2.83 1.43
CA ASP A 93 3.24 -3.28 1.94
C ASP A 93 2.84 -4.65 1.38
N PHE A 94 3.28 -4.98 0.16
CA PHE A 94 2.98 -6.26 -0.48
C PHE A 94 3.61 -7.43 0.27
N TYR A 95 4.89 -7.31 0.66
CA TYR A 95 5.60 -8.36 1.37
C TYR A 95 5.43 -8.30 2.90
N ALA A 96 5.06 -7.15 3.47
CA ALA A 96 4.70 -7.07 4.89
C ALA A 96 3.42 -7.84 5.22
N ALA A 97 2.46 -7.87 4.28
CA ALA A 97 1.18 -8.58 4.42
C ALA A 97 1.34 -10.07 4.80
N PRO A 98 1.99 -10.93 3.98
CA PRO A 98 2.15 -12.34 4.29
C PRO A 98 3.04 -12.59 5.52
N ILE A 99 3.97 -11.68 5.85
CA ILE A 99 4.76 -11.77 7.09
C ILE A 99 3.85 -11.66 8.31
N PHE A 100 3.01 -10.62 8.38
CA PHE A 100 2.09 -10.46 9.51
C PHE A 100 1.08 -11.59 9.58
N TYR A 101 0.64 -12.11 8.43
CA TYR A 101 -0.24 -13.29 8.38
C TYR A 101 0.42 -14.53 8.99
N LEU A 102 1.66 -14.84 8.62
CA LEU A 102 2.42 -15.98 9.17
C LEU A 102 2.73 -15.82 10.66
N LEU A 103 2.85 -14.58 11.15
CA LEU A 103 2.99 -14.29 12.58
C LEU A 103 1.65 -14.39 13.36
N GLY A 104 0.55 -14.75 12.70
CA GLY A 104 -0.77 -14.88 13.33
C GLY A 104 -1.41 -13.55 13.70
N ILE A 105 -0.96 -12.44 13.12
CA ILE A 105 -1.51 -11.11 13.40
C ILE A 105 -2.82 -10.93 12.62
N PRO A 106 -3.94 -10.58 13.27
CA PRO A 106 -5.18 -10.25 12.58
C PRO A 106 -5.02 -9.09 11.59
N ILE A 107 -5.59 -9.21 10.39
CA ILE A 107 -5.51 -8.19 9.33
C ILE A 107 -5.87 -6.77 9.83
N PRO A 108 -6.93 -6.54 10.64
CA PRO A 108 -7.25 -5.22 11.14
C PRO A 108 -6.17 -4.56 12.03
N LEU A 109 -5.16 -5.32 12.48
CA LEU A 109 -4.04 -4.81 13.28
C LEU A 109 -2.83 -4.38 12.45
N TYR A 110 -2.84 -4.56 11.12
CA TYR A 110 -1.69 -4.22 10.28
C TYR A 110 -1.43 -2.70 10.26
N THR A 111 -2.46 -1.87 10.10
CA THR A 111 -2.32 -0.41 10.15
C THR A 111 -1.92 0.10 11.55
N PRO A 112 -2.48 -0.42 12.66
CA PRO A 112 -1.97 -0.13 14.01
C PRO A 112 -0.47 -0.41 14.21
N ILE A 113 0.05 -1.52 13.70
CA ILE A 113 1.50 -1.84 13.76
C ILE A 113 2.31 -0.80 12.96
N PHE A 114 1.83 -0.42 11.78
CA PHE A 114 2.45 0.66 11.02
C PHE A 114 2.51 1.96 11.83
N ALA A 115 1.42 2.34 12.50
CA ALA A 115 1.39 3.55 13.32
C ALA A 115 2.39 3.48 14.48
N ALA A 116 2.45 2.34 15.18
CA ALA A 116 3.41 2.11 16.26
C ALA A 116 4.87 2.22 15.80
N SER A 117 5.18 1.80 14.56
CA SER A 117 6.51 1.98 13.97
C SER A 117 6.74 3.43 13.50
N ARG A 118 5.75 4.05 12.86
CA ARG A 118 5.90 5.36 12.21
C ARG A 118 5.91 6.54 13.19
N VAL A 119 5.37 6.36 14.39
CA VAL A 119 5.30 7.42 15.41
C VAL A 119 6.67 8.05 15.71
N PHE A 120 7.75 7.26 15.68
CA PHE A 120 9.10 7.79 15.88
C PHE A 120 9.49 8.79 14.79
N GLY A 121 9.16 8.49 13.53
CA GLY A 121 9.38 9.41 12.41
C GLY A 121 8.50 10.66 12.49
N TRP A 122 7.25 10.52 12.93
CA TRP A 122 6.37 11.68 13.15
C TRP A 122 6.90 12.59 14.26
N ILE A 123 7.36 12.04 15.37
CA ILE A 123 7.96 12.81 16.47
C ILE A 123 9.27 13.48 16.02
N ALA A 124 10.10 12.79 15.24
CA ALA A 124 11.33 13.37 14.69
C ALA A 124 11.01 14.58 13.80
N HIS A 125 10.10 14.43 12.83
CA HIS A 125 9.67 15.53 11.96
C HIS A 125 9.00 16.67 12.72
N TYR A 126 8.23 16.36 13.77
CA TYR A 126 7.66 17.38 14.65
C TYR A 126 8.76 18.22 15.33
N ASN A 127 9.79 17.57 15.86
CA ASN A 127 10.92 18.25 16.49
C ASN A 127 11.75 19.06 15.47
N GLU A 128 11.91 18.57 14.24
CA GLU A 128 12.55 19.32 13.14
C GLU A 128 11.75 20.59 12.81
N GLN A 129 10.43 20.47 12.69
CA GLN A 129 9.54 21.60 12.44
C GLN A 129 9.58 22.64 13.56
N LEU A 130 9.71 22.23 14.83
CA LEU A 130 9.85 23.18 15.94
C LEU A 130 11.16 23.98 15.88
N LYS A 131 12.24 23.38 15.35
CA LYS A 131 13.55 24.04 15.23
C LYS A 131 13.62 25.01 14.04
N ASP A 132 12.97 24.66 12.93
CA ASP A 132 12.88 25.50 11.73
C ASP A 132 11.40 25.69 11.32
N ASN A 133 10.72 26.59 12.04
CA ASN A 133 9.27 26.66 12.04
C ASN A 133 8.68 27.45 10.87
N LYS A 134 8.82 26.88 9.67
CA LYS A 134 8.14 27.37 8.46
C LYS A 134 6.96 26.48 8.12
N ILE A 135 5.74 26.95 8.40
CA ILE A 135 4.52 26.22 8.03
C ILE A 135 4.19 26.42 6.54
N ILE A 136 3.72 25.35 5.89
CA ILE A 136 3.17 25.44 4.54
C ILE A 136 1.85 26.22 4.61
N ARG A 137 1.69 27.22 3.75
CA ARG A 137 0.42 27.94 3.53
C ARG A 137 -0.05 27.66 2.11
N PRO A 138 -0.89 26.65 1.88
CA PRO A 138 -1.39 26.33 0.55
C PRO A 138 -2.34 27.43 0.06
N ASP A 139 -2.12 27.90 -1.17
CA ASP A 139 -3.11 28.71 -1.88
C ASP A 139 -4.14 27.82 -2.57
N VAL A 140 -5.33 28.35 -2.79
CA VAL A 140 -6.42 27.66 -3.46
C VAL A 140 -6.89 28.45 -4.67
N GLU A 141 -7.23 27.74 -5.74
CA GLU A 141 -7.85 28.33 -6.94
C GLU A 141 -9.37 28.36 -6.78
N TYR A 142 -9.97 29.56 -6.82
CA TYR A 142 -11.42 29.71 -6.76
C TYR A 142 -12.07 29.42 -8.12
N VAL A 143 -12.72 28.25 -8.23
CA VAL A 143 -13.45 27.79 -9.41
C VAL A 143 -14.98 27.90 -9.28
N GLY A 144 -15.46 28.60 -8.25
CA GLY A 144 -16.89 28.81 -8.01
C GLY A 144 -17.51 29.88 -8.91
N PRO A 145 -18.85 29.94 -8.98
CA PRO A 145 -19.56 30.99 -9.69
C PRO A 145 -19.27 32.36 -9.07
N ARG A 146 -18.88 33.33 -9.90
CA ARG A 146 -18.60 34.71 -9.49
C ARG A 146 -19.80 35.61 -9.77
N GLY A 147 -19.91 36.71 -9.01
CA GLY A 147 -20.94 37.73 -9.24
C GLY A 147 -22.36 37.28 -8.94
N LEU A 148 -22.53 36.25 -8.10
CA LEU A 148 -23.86 35.85 -7.62
C LEU A 148 -24.52 37.01 -6.88
N LYS A 149 -25.78 37.28 -7.23
CA LYS A 149 -26.63 38.22 -6.51
C LYS A 149 -27.49 37.44 -5.51
N TYR A 150 -27.74 38.04 -4.37
CA TYR A 150 -28.65 37.47 -3.37
C TYR A 150 -30.06 37.32 -3.94
N VAL A 151 -30.66 36.13 -3.76
CA VAL A 151 -32.07 35.86 -4.10
C VAL A 151 -32.85 35.72 -2.79
N PRO A 152 -33.87 36.58 -2.54
CA PRO A 152 -34.77 36.45 -1.39
C PRO A 152 -35.40 35.06 -1.31
N ILE A 153 -35.69 34.57 -0.10
CA ILE A 153 -36.14 33.18 0.09
C ILE A 153 -37.46 32.90 -0.64
N GLU A 154 -38.31 33.90 -0.77
CA GLU A 154 -39.60 33.84 -1.47
C GLU A 154 -39.46 33.75 -3.00
N GLN A 155 -38.24 33.95 -3.54
CA GLN A 155 -37.92 34.01 -4.97
C GLN A 155 -36.91 32.93 -5.42
N ARG A 156 -36.59 31.97 -4.54
CA ARG A 156 -35.69 30.86 -4.83
C ARG A 156 -36.41 29.69 -5.47
#